data_AF-A0A954SM49-F1
#
_entry.id   AF-A0A954SM49-F1
#
_cell.length_a   1.000
_cell.length_b   1.000
_cell.length_c   1.000
_cell.angle_alpha   90.00
_cell.angle_beta   90.00
_cell.angle_gamma   90.00
#
_symmetry.space_group_name_H-M   'P 1'
#
loop_
_entity.id
_entity.type
_entity.pdbx_description
1 polymer ?
#
loop_
_entity_poly.entity_id
_entity_poly.type
_entity_poly.pdbx_seq_one_letter_code
_entity_poly.pdbx_strand_id
1 'polypeptide(L)'
;MNDLRRVAGGLLAVLGIMVAPAANLQAEAPCVYCDSTWESVFGLGADENSILNRKTMTSDSLGTRAALADEGITMELLGTQFYQGIASGGQNSDWEYGGKFDIFLHVDGDKAGLWEGLFIDLHSESRLGQTINSQDGLLTPSNLAMAYPDPDENVTAITGFKITQALSSNFAVFGGKINTLDEYPLRFSPELGLNRPGIGGFMNTSLVFNPIMARTIPYAALGVGAAYLKDAEPV
;
A
#
# COMPACT_ATOMS: atom_id res chain seq x y z
N MET A 1 -40.00 -28.09 -0.78
CA MET A 1 -39.39 -29.10 -1.67
C MET A 1 -38.88 -28.40 -2.91
N ASN A 2 -37.56 -28.40 -3.07
CA ASN A 2 -36.74 -28.13 -4.26
C ASN A 2 -36.93 -26.81 -5.02
N ASP A 3 -36.00 -25.87 -4.83
CA ASP A 3 -35.02 -25.56 -5.88
C ASP A 3 -33.85 -24.71 -5.32
N LEU A 4 -32.84 -25.39 -4.77
CA LEU A 4 -31.50 -24.82 -4.51
C LEU A 4 -30.65 -25.10 -5.75
N ARG A 5 -30.63 -24.16 -6.71
CA ARG A 5 -29.67 -24.20 -7.81
C ARG A 5 -28.39 -23.49 -7.39
N ARG A 6 -27.43 -24.34 -7.01
CA ARG A 6 -26.00 -24.10 -6.84
C ARG A 6 -25.44 -23.13 -7.88
N VAL A 7 -25.05 -21.93 -7.46
CA VAL A 7 -24.01 -21.16 -8.14
C VAL A 7 -22.69 -21.62 -7.55
N ALA A 8 -22.11 -22.66 -8.17
CA ALA A 8 -20.74 -23.06 -7.92
C ALA A 8 -19.84 -21.99 -8.57
N GLY A 9 -19.52 -20.94 -7.80
CA GLY A 9 -18.47 -19.99 -8.16
C GLY A 9 -17.13 -20.72 -8.13
N GLY A 10 -16.64 -21.10 -9.31
CA GLY A 10 -15.33 -21.73 -9.47
C GLY A 10 -14.24 -20.78 -8.98
N LEU A 11 -13.53 -21.19 -7.93
CA LEU A 11 -12.31 -20.56 -7.47
C LEU A 11 -11.24 -20.77 -8.55
N LEU A 12 -11.10 -19.82 -9.47
CA LEU A 12 -10.04 -19.85 -10.48
C LEU A 12 -8.72 -19.49 -9.77
N ALA A 13 -7.99 -20.50 -9.29
CA ALA A 13 -6.64 -20.33 -8.81
C ALA A 13 -5.74 -20.02 -10.01
N VAL A 14 -5.50 -18.73 -10.28
CA VAL A 14 -4.49 -18.31 -11.25
C VAL A 14 -3.12 -18.58 -10.61
N LEU A 15 -2.57 -19.76 -10.87
CA LEU A 15 -1.16 -20.08 -10.65
C LEU A 15 -0.33 -19.35 -11.72
N GLY A 16 -0.17 -18.04 -11.55
CA GLY A 16 0.86 -17.29 -12.24
C GLY A 16 2.16 -17.42 -11.47
N ILE A 17 3.23 -17.91 -12.11
CA ILE A 17 4.60 -17.67 -11.61
C ILE A 17 4.85 -16.17 -11.80
N MET A 18 4.43 -15.38 -10.84
CA MET A 18 4.90 -14.01 -10.74
C MET A 18 6.29 -14.07 -10.11
N VAL A 19 7.31 -13.81 -10.93
CA VAL A 19 8.56 -13.26 -10.41
C VAL A 19 8.22 -11.82 -10.05
N ALA A 20 7.58 -11.63 -8.90
CA ALA A 20 7.59 -10.32 -8.27
C ALA A 20 9.07 -10.02 -7.97
N PRO A 21 9.63 -8.88 -8.40
CA PRO A 21 10.85 -8.43 -7.78
C PRO A 21 10.56 -8.43 -6.28
N ALA A 22 11.38 -9.10 -5.50
CA ALA A 22 11.25 -9.24 -4.07
C ALA A 22 11.49 -7.90 -3.34
N ALA A 23 11.06 -6.77 -3.91
CA ALA A 23 11.50 -5.44 -3.55
C ALA A 23 11.22 -5.06 -2.09
N ASN A 24 10.36 -5.77 -1.36
CA ASN A 24 10.09 -5.52 0.06
C ASN A 24 9.98 -6.82 0.90
N LEU A 25 11.07 -7.60 0.94
CA LEU A 25 11.28 -8.62 1.99
C LEU A 25 12.08 -8.11 3.19
N GLN A 26 12.33 -6.80 3.24
CA GLN A 26 12.84 -6.20 4.46
C GLN A 26 11.82 -6.41 5.59
N ALA A 27 12.33 -7.03 6.65
CA ALA A 27 11.84 -7.02 8.03
C ALA A 27 11.77 -5.61 8.65
N GLU A 28 11.85 -4.59 7.82
CA GLU A 28 11.53 -3.22 8.12
C GLU A 28 10.51 -2.88 7.04
N ALA A 29 9.23 -2.75 7.40
CA ALA A 29 8.52 -1.67 6.75
C ALA A 29 9.31 -0.44 7.18
N PRO A 30 10.13 0.21 6.33
CA PRO A 30 10.58 1.53 6.71
C PRO A 30 9.25 2.26 6.86
N CYS A 31 8.92 2.64 8.09
CA CYS A 31 8.02 3.77 8.27
C CYS A 31 8.55 4.78 7.25
N VAL A 32 7.73 5.12 6.24
CA VAL A 32 8.18 5.92 5.09
C VAL A 32 8.73 7.29 5.53
N TYR A 33 8.53 7.57 6.82
CA TYR A 33 8.90 8.74 7.57
C TYR A 33 10.01 8.53 8.61
N CYS A 34 10.62 7.35 8.75
CA CYS A 34 11.71 7.16 9.72
C CYS A 34 13.09 7.50 9.16
N ASP A 35 13.31 7.44 7.84
CA ASP A 35 14.64 7.68 7.24
C ASP A 35 14.80 9.04 6.54
N SER A 36 13.71 9.77 6.25
CA SER A 36 13.80 11.04 5.52
C SER A 36 14.04 12.25 6.44
N THR A 37 15.23 12.44 7.00
CA THR A 37 15.53 13.72 7.66
C THR A 37 15.43 14.85 6.62
N TRP A 38 14.59 15.86 6.91
CA TRP A 38 14.43 17.07 6.10
C TRP A 38 15.72 17.90 5.96
N GLU A 39 16.81 17.47 6.61
CA GLU A 39 18.16 18.02 6.46
C GLU A 39 18.64 17.97 5.01
N SER A 40 18.27 16.95 4.23
CA SER A 40 18.77 16.77 2.86
C SER A 40 18.08 17.65 1.80
N VAL A 41 16.88 18.17 2.07
CA VAL A 41 16.10 18.91 1.06
C VAL A 41 16.05 20.42 1.30
N PHE A 42 15.99 20.88 2.56
CA PHE A 42 15.81 22.32 2.82
C PHE A 42 16.75 22.93 3.87
N GLY A 43 17.65 22.18 4.52
CA GLY A 43 18.69 22.79 5.37
C GLY A 43 18.17 23.74 6.45
N LEU A 44 16.97 23.50 6.99
CA LEU A 44 16.40 24.30 8.07
C LEU A 44 16.26 23.42 9.31
N GLY A 45 17.08 23.73 10.33
CA GLY A 45 16.93 23.21 11.68
C GLY A 45 15.58 23.64 12.22
N ALA A 46 14.60 22.75 12.14
CA ALA A 46 13.22 23.04 12.44
C ALA A 46 12.76 22.03 13.49
N ASP A 47 12.30 22.54 14.63
CA ASP A 47 11.79 21.77 15.76
C ASP A 47 10.82 20.68 15.26
N GLU A 48 11.20 19.43 15.47
CA GLU A 48 10.47 18.22 15.03
C GLU A 48 9.08 18.11 15.65
N ASN A 49 8.80 18.88 16.71
CA ASN A 49 7.51 18.93 17.39
C ASN A 49 6.55 20.01 16.86
N SER A 50 7.01 20.88 15.95
CA SER A 50 6.13 21.86 15.31
C SER A 50 5.19 21.19 14.31
N ILE A 51 3.94 21.65 14.25
CA ILE A 51 2.91 21.13 13.32
C ILE A 51 3.39 21.16 11.86
N LEU A 52 4.25 22.12 11.52
CA LEU A 52 4.74 22.34 10.15
C LEU A 52 5.90 21.41 9.74
N ASN A 53 6.62 20.83 10.70
CA ASN A 53 7.80 19.99 10.42
C ASN A 53 7.58 18.52 10.75
N ARG A 54 6.56 18.22 11.57
CA ARG A 54 6.23 16.85 11.93
C ARG A 54 5.67 16.08 10.73
N LYS A 55 6.09 14.83 10.60
CA LYS A 55 5.65 13.92 9.55
C LYS A 55 4.29 13.29 9.83
N THR A 56 3.89 13.23 11.10
CA THR A 56 2.62 12.63 11.53
C THR A 56 1.70 13.68 12.16
N MET A 57 0.40 13.57 11.87
CA MET A 57 -0.59 14.54 12.38
C MET A 57 -0.84 14.43 13.88
N THR A 58 -0.69 13.26 14.49
CA THR A 58 -1.03 13.06 15.91
C THR A 58 0.13 13.35 16.86
N SER A 59 1.34 13.63 16.32
CA SER A 59 2.63 13.55 17.03
C SER A 59 2.77 12.29 17.90
N ASP A 60 3.91 12.10 18.54
CA ASP A 60 4.06 11.08 19.60
C ASP A 60 4.16 11.74 20.98
N SER A 61 3.29 12.71 21.22
CA SER A 61 3.32 13.53 22.45
C SER A 61 3.09 12.74 23.73
N LEU A 62 2.55 11.52 23.65
CA LEU A 62 2.34 10.61 24.78
C LEU A 62 3.31 9.41 24.79
N GLY A 63 4.27 9.35 23.86
CA GLY A 63 5.24 8.26 23.74
C GLY A 63 4.63 6.88 23.45
N THR A 64 3.33 6.82 23.16
CA THR A 64 2.61 5.55 22.99
C THR A 64 2.97 4.89 21.67
N ARG A 65 3.27 5.67 20.62
CA ARG A 65 3.69 5.11 19.33
C ARG A 65 5.10 4.53 19.44
N ALA A 66 6.03 5.24 20.09
CA ALA A 66 7.36 4.73 20.37
C ALA A 66 7.30 3.46 21.23
N ALA A 67 6.54 3.47 22.33
CA ALA A 67 6.40 2.32 23.20
C ALA A 67 5.83 1.08 22.47
N LEU A 68 4.84 1.25 21.59
CA LEU A 68 4.33 0.15 20.78
C LEU A 68 5.38 -0.37 19.78
N ALA A 69 6.14 0.53 19.16
CA ALA A 69 7.20 0.16 18.23
C ALA A 69 8.35 -0.60 18.93
N ASP A 70 8.69 -0.22 20.16
CA ASP A 70 9.66 -0.93 21.00
C ASP A 70 9.19 -2.35 21.34
N GLU A 71 7.88 -2.54 21.51
CA GLU A 71 7.21 -3.85 21.68
C GLU A 71 6.94 -4.57 20.34
N GLY A 72 7.51 -4.08 19.23
CA GLY A 72 7.40 -4.71 17.92
C GLY A 72 6.13 -4.42 17.13
N ILE A 73 5.28 -3.48 17.56
CA ILE A 73 4.02 -3.16 16.89
C ILE A 73 4.09 -1.76 16.31
N THR A 74 4.04 -1.65 14.98
CA THR A 74 3.97 -0.36 14.29
C THR A 74 2.64 -0.21 13.56
N MET A 75 1.97 0.92 13.76
CA MET A 75 0.73 1.25 13.08
C MET A 75 0.83 2.61 12.38
N GLU A 76 0.41 2.66 11.13
CA GLU A 76 0.31 3.88 10.35
C GLU A 76 -1.10 4.06 9.82
N LEU A 77 -1.62 5.28 9.98
CA LEU A 77 -2.91 5.70 9.45
C LEU A 77 -2.66 6.80 8.42
N LEU A 78 -3.11 6.58 7.20
CA LEU A 78 -2.97 7.53 6.11
C LEU A 78 -4.35 7.95 5.62
N GLY A 79 -4.58 9.27 5.55
CA GLY A 79 -5.78 9.85 4.93
C GLY A 79 -5.39 10.62 3.68
N THR A 80 -5.89 10.20 2.53
CA THR A 80 -5.64 10.88 1.25
C THR A 80 -6.96 11.40 0.69
N GLN A 81 -6.99 12.67 0.27
CA GLN A 81 -8.19 13.32 -0.24
C GLN A 81 -7.97 13.79 -1.68
N PHE A 82 -8.98 13.63 -2.52
CA PHE A 82 -8.94 13.92 -3.94
C PHE A 82 -10.12 14.81 -4.30
N TYR A 83 -9.82 15.97 -4.88
CA TYR A 83 -10.81 16.83 -5.52
C TYR A 83 -10.42 16.96 -6.99
N GLN A 84 -11.30 16.50 -7.89
CA GLN A 84 -10.98 16.37 -9.31
C GLN A 84 -12.15 16.87 -10.14
N GLY A 85 -11.87 17.46 -11.30
CA GLY A 85 -12.89 17.95 -12.21
C GLY A 85 -12.47 17.84 -13.66
N ILE A 86 -13.44 17.63 -14.53
CA ILE A 86 -13.24 17.56 -15.98
C ILE A 86 -13.49 18.94 -16.57
N ALA A 87 -12.40 19.65 -16.90
CA ALA A 87 -12.49 21.02 -17.40
C ALA A 87 -13.08 21.12 -18.82
N SER A 88 -12.78 20.13 -19.67
CA SER A 88 -13.34 19.98 -21.00
C SER A 88 -13.10 18.57 -21.53
N GLY A 89 -13.90 18.15 -22.52
CA GLY A 89 -13.91 16.75 -22.97
C GLY A 89 -14.51 15.82 -21.93
N GLY A 90 -14.22 14.52 -22.06
CA GLY A 90 -14.79 13.47 -21.21
C GLY A 90 -16.20 13.05 -21.62
N GLN A 91 -16.71 12.04 -20.94
CA GLN A 91 -18.08 11.55 -21.10
C GLN A 91 -19.08 12.47 -20.38
N ASN A 92 -18.69 12.98 -19.21
CA ASN A 92 -19.43 13.97 -18.42
C ASN A 92 -18.48 15.08 -17.96
N SER A 93 -18.99 16.25 -17.60
CA SER A 93 -18.19 17.41 -17.14
C SER A 93 -18.55 17.80 -15.72
N ASP A 94 -18.28 16.89 -14.79
CA ASP A 94 -18.59 17.05 -13.37
C ASP A 94 -17.32 17.20 -12.52
N TRP A 95 -17.54 17.58 -11.26
CA TRP A 95 -16.52 17.68 -10.22
C TRP A 95 -16.84 16.69 -9.14
N GLU A 96 -15.84 15.90 -8.77
CA GLU A 96 -16.00 14.82 -7.81
C GLU A 96 -15.01 14.97 -6.67
N TYR A 97 -15.46 14.54 -5.50
CA TYR A 97 -14.67 14.49 -4.29
C TYR A 97 -14.67 13.09 -3.73
N GLY A 98 -13.49 12.61 -3.34
CA GLY A 98 -13.41 11.39 -2.57
C GLY A 98 -12.07 11.26 -1.87
N GLY A 99 -11.88 10.12 -1.21
CA GLY A 99 -10.69 9.90 -0.42
C GLY A 99 -10.43 8.43 -0.12
N LYS A 100 -9.24 8.21 0.41
CA LYS A 100 -8.79 6.94 0.94
C LYS A 100 -8.38 7.08 2.39
N PHE A 101 -8.71 6.07 3.16
CA PHE A 101 -8.19 5.89 4.50
C PHE A 101 -7.53 4.52 4.59
N ASP A 102 -6.22 4.53 4.74
CA ASP A 102 -5.38 3.34 4.71
C ASP A 102 -4.81 3.09 6.12
N ILE A 103 -4.88 1.84 6.57
CA ILE A 103 -4.33 1.36 7.84
C ILE A 103 -3.25 0.35 7.51
N PHE A 104 -2.04 0.64 7.96
CA PHE A 104 -0.91 -0.29 7.91
C PHE A 104 -0.58 -0.74 9.32
N LEU A 105 -0.50 -2.04 9.52
CA LEU A 105 -0.05 -2.66 10.76
C LEU A 105 1.12 -3.57 10.42
N HIS A 106 2.21 -3.41 11.15
CA HIS A 106 3.38 -4.26 11.11
C HIS A 106 3.65 -4.81 12.50
N VAL A 107 3.88 -6.12 12.59
CA VAL A 107 4.27 -6.80 13.82
C VAL A 107 5.61 -7.51 13.59
N ASP A 108 6.60 -7.13 14.39
CA ASP A 108 7.89 -7.80 14.56
C ASP A 108 7.75 -8.82 15.69
N GLY A 109 7.72 -10.09 15.33
CA GLY A 109 7.48 -11.20 16.24
C GLY A 109 8.60 -11.44 17.25
N ASP A 110 9.84 -11.06 16.94
CA ASP A 110 10.96 -11.18 17.88
C ASP A 110 10.79 -10.19 19.04
N LYS A 111 10.52 -8.92 18.69
CA LYS A 111 10.26 -7.85 19.67
C LYS A 111 8.97 -8.06 20.45
N ALA A 112 7.91 -8.56 19.81
CA ALA A 112 6.63 -8.83 20.45
C ALA A 112 6.63 -10.10 21.34
N GLY A 113 7.77 -10.79 21.48
CA GLY A 113 7.90 -12.00 22.30
C GLY A 113 7.18 -13.22 21.71
N LEU A 114 6.98 -13.25 20.39
CA LEU A 114 6.40 -14.36 19.65
C LEU A 114 7.50 -15.32 19.16
N TRP A 115 7.73 -15.39 17.85
CA TRP A 115 8.77 -16.22 17.25
C TRP A 115 9.80 -15.35 16.57
N GLU A 116 11.07 -15.69 16.76
CA GLU A 116 12.18 -15.03 16.08
C GLU A 116 12.01 -15.12 14.56
N GLY A 117 12.18 -14.00 13.87
CA GLY A 117 12.06 -13.91 12.42
C GLY A 117 10.62 -13.98 11.87
N LEU A 118 9.60 -13.94 12.74
CA LEU A 118 8.20 -13.82 12.32
C LEU A 118 7.85 -12.35 12.08
N PHE A 119 7.25 -12.04 10.93
CA PHE A 119 6.69 -10.73 10.61
C PHE A 119 5.25 -10.86 10.12
N ILE A 120 4.39 -9.94 10.54
CA ILE A 120 3.01 -9.87 10.08
C ILE A 120 2.72 -8.46 9.59
N ASP A 121 2.35 -8.35 8.31
CA ASP A 121 1.94 -7.11 7.68
C ASP A 121 0.45 -7.16 7.33
N LEU A 122 -0.29 -6.12 7.69
CA LEU A 122 -1.67 -5.92 7.30
C LEU A 122 -1.85 -4.54 6.68
N HIS A 123 -2.54 -4.50 5.56
CA HIS A 123 -2.97 -3.29 4.89
C HIS A 123 -4.48 -3.35 4.66
N SER A 124 -5.20 -2.44 5.31
CA SER A 124 -6.64 -2.25 5.14
C SER A 124 -6.90 -0.90 4.51
N GLU A 125 -7.75 -0.87 3.49
CA GLU A 125 -8.05 0.32 2.72
C GLU A 125 -9.55 0.60 2.78
N SER A 126 -9.90 1.87 3.01
CA SER A 126 -11.26 2.36 2.86
C SER A 126 -11.29 3.37 1.75
N ARG A 127 -12.12 3.13 0.74
CA ARG A 127 -12.40 4.08 -0.33
C ARG A 127 -13.75 4.74 -0.09
N LEU A 128 -13.78 6.07 -0.16
CA LEU A 128 -14.96 6.87 0.16
C LEU A 128 -15.16 7.97 -0.89
N GLY A 129 -16.42 8.31 -1.15
CA GLY A 129 -16.81 9.36 -2.10
C GLY A 129 -16.71 8.92 -3.55
N GLN A 130 -16.58 9.89 -4.43
CA GLN A 130 -16.64 9.72 -5.88
C GLN A 130 -15.29 10.02 -6.54
N THR A 131 -15.18 9.66 -7.81
CA THR A 131 -14.02 9.97 -8.65
C THR A 131 -14.48 10.18 -10.08
N ILE A 132 -13.69 10.94 -10.84
CA ILE A 132 -13.94 11.19 -12.26
C ILE A 132 -13.51 10.03 -13.18
N ASN A 133 -12.96 8.93 -12.64
CA ASN A 133 -12.37 7.84 -13.45
C ASN A 133 -13.31 7.22 -14.50
N SER A 134 -14.61 7.15 -14.22
CA SER A 134 -15.61 6.65 -15.19
C SER A 134 -16.15 7.76 -16.11
N GLN A 135 -15.87 9.02 -15.80
CA GLN A 135 -16.38 10.21 -16.47
C GLN A 135 -15.34 10.84 -17.43
N ASP A 136 -14.05 10.65 -17.16
CA ASP A 136 -12.95 11.33 -17.87
C ASP A 136 -12.76 10.88 -19.32
N GLY A 137 -13.32 9.73 -19.70
CA GLY A 137 -13.20 9.17 -21.06
C GLY A 137 -11.81 8.65 -21.40
N LEU A 138 -10.93 8.47 -20.41
CA LEU A 138 -9.57 7.97 -20.60
C LEU A 138 -9.52 6.44 -20.60
N LEU A 139 -8.52 5.88 -21.29
CA LEU A 139 -8.26 4.44 -21.27
C LEU A 139 -7.65 3.97 -19.94
N THR A 140 -7.03 4.88 -19.21
CA THR A 140 -6.42 4.61 -17.90
C THR A 140 -6.95 5.63 -16.90
N PRO A 141 -7.28 5.22 -15.66
CA PRO A 141 -7.84 6.12 -14.67
C PRO A 141 -6.99 7.38 -14.45
N SER A 142 -7.64 8.55 -14.45
CA SER A 142 -7.02 9.82 -14.01
C SER A 142 -6.58 9.79 -12.55
N ASN A 143 -7.21 8.94 -11.74
CA ASN A 143 -6.87 8.70 -10.34
C ASN A 143 -6.71 7.21 -10.09
N LEU A 144 -5.47 6.73 -10.10
CA LEU A 144 -5.16 5.32 -9.85
C LEU A 144 -5.59 4.88 -8.44
N ALA A 145 -5.37 5.72 -7.43
CA ALA A 145 -5.66 5.38 -6.04
C ALA A 145 -7.16 5.10 -5.83
N MET A 146 -8.01 5.89 -6.48
CA MET A 146 -9.47 5.76 -6.43
C MET A 146 -10.04 4.68 -7.36
N ALA A 147 -9.20 3.95 -8.10
CA ALA A 147 -9.61 2.74 -8.81
C ALA A 147 -9.69 1.52 -7.89
N TYR A 148 -9.23 1.64 -6.64
CA TYR A 148 -9.09 0.55 -5.68
C TYR A 148 -9.59 0.92 -4.28
N PRO A 149 -10.01 -0.07 -3.45
CA PRO A 149 -10.06 -1.51 -3.75
C PRO A 149 -11.21 -1.93 -4.66
N ASP A 150 -12.27 -1.13 -4.73
CA ASP A 150 -13.36 -1.27 -5.69
C ASP A 150 -13.60 0.09 -6.36
N PRO A 151 -13.57 0.20 -7.70
CA PRO A 151 -13.76 1.48 -8.38
C PRO A 151 -15.17 2.05 -8.24
N ASP A 152 -16.18 1.22 -8.00
CA ASP A 152 -17.60 1.59 -8.08
C ASP A 152 -18.27 1.74 -6.71
N GLU A 153 -17.61 1.28 -5.63
CA GLU A 153 -18.19 1.26 -4.29
C GLU A 153 -17.40 2.07 -3.24
N ASN A 154 -18.14 2.56 -2.24
CA ASN A 154 -17.58 3.02 -0.98
C ASN A 154 -17.39 1.81 -0.06
N VAL A 155 -16.18 1.28 0.00
CA VAL A 155 -15.92 0.00 0.65
C VAL A 155 -14.65 0.06 1.48
N THR A 156 -14.66 -0.69 2.58
CA THR A 156 -13.46 -1.00 3.37
C THR A 156 -13.09 -2.45 3.14
N ALA A 157 -11.85 -2.70 2.74
CA ALA A 157 -11.33 -4.04 2.47
C ALA A 157 -9.91 -4.21 3.01
N ILE A 158 -9.60 -5.41 3.49
CA ILE A 158 -8.23 -5.83 3.74
C ILE A 158 -7.63 -6.20 2.39
N THR A 159 -6.73 -5.36 1.87
CA THR A 159 -6.09 -5.51 0.55
C THR A 159 -4.76 -6.24 0.67
N GLY A 160 -4.08 -6.11 1.81
CA GLY A 160 -2.86 -6.84 2.16
C GLY A 160 -2.96 -7.53 3.51
N PHE A 161 -2.54 -8.79 3.57
CA PHE A 161 -2.27 -9.53 4.79
C PHE A 161 -1.17 -10.55 4.50
N LYS A 162 0.05 -10.29 4.94
CA LYS A 162 1.24 -11.09 4.65
C LYS A 162 1.86 -11.56 5.96
N ILE A 163 2.15 -12.85 6.03
CA ILE A 163 2.94 -13.44 7.11
C ILE A 163 4.26 -13.88 6.50
N THR A 164 5.36 -13.44 7.10
CA THR A 164 6.74 -13.76 6.68
C THR A 164 7.46 -14.46 7.81
N GLN A 165 8.19 -15.53 7.51
CA GLN A 165 9.05 -16.23 8.44
C GLN A 165 10.47 -16.28 7.85
N ALA A 166 11.40 -15.59 8.49
CA ALA A 166 12.83 -15.79 8.27
C ALA A 166 13.22 -17.15 8.88
N LEU A 167 13.76 -18.04 8.05
CA LEU A 167 14.25 -19.36 8.49
C LEU A 167 15.77 -19.33 8.71
N SER A 168 16.45 -18.35 8.14
CA SER A 168 17.86 -18.02 8.37
C SER A 168 18.12 -16.56 8.03
N SER A 169 19.33 -16.06 8.29
CA SER A 169 19.75 -14.71 7.88
C SER A 169 19.62 -14.44 6.37
N ASN A 170 19.60 -15.51 5.56
CA ASN A 170 19.67 -15.43 4.10
C ASN A 170 18.44 -16.05 3.43
N PHE A 171 17.42 -16.47 4.18
CA PHE A 171 16.28 -17.17 3.59
C PHE A 171 15.00 -16.92 4.38
N ALA A 172 13.97 -16.45 3.68
CA ALA A 172 12.65 -16.21 4.23
C ALA A 172 11.56 -16.80 3.32
N VAL A 173 10.47 -17.23 3.94
CA VAL A 173 9.25 -17.65 3.27
C VAL A 173 8.11 -16.73 3.67
N PHE A 174 7.17 -16.48 2.77
CA PHE A 174 6.02 -15.64 3.06
C PHE A 174 4.75 -16.17 2.39
N GLY A 175 3.61 -15.77 2.92
CA GLY A 175 2.32 -16.10 2.33
C GLY A 175 1.18 -15.28 2.91
N GLY A 176 0.10 -15.20 2.14
CA GLY A 176 -1.12 -14.52 2.54
C GLY A 176 -1.81 -13.84 1.36
N LYS A 177 -2.52 -12.75 1.63
CA LYS A 177 -3.12 -11.89 0.62
C LYS A 177 -2.14 -10.75 0.31
N ILE A 178 -1.64 -10.71 -0.90
CA ILE A 178 -0.63 -9.74 -1.34
C ILE A 178 -1.31 -8.63 -2.12
N ASN A 179 -1.13 -7.39 -1.65
CA ASN A 179 -1.45 -6.20 -2.44
C ASN A 179 -0.31 -5.97 -3.44
N THR A 180 -0.57 -6.28 -4.70
CA THR A 180 0.45 -6.24 -5.76
C THR A 180 0.83 -4.82 -6.17
N LEU A 181 -0.01 -3.82 -5.85
CA LEU A 181 0.30 -2.43 -6.15
C LEU A 181 1.28 -1.84 -5.14
N ASP A 182 1.18 -2.26 -3.87
CA ASP A 182 2.16 -1.89 -2.83
C ASP A 182 3.55 -2.49 -3.12
N GLU A 183 3.59 -3.69 -3.70
CA GLU A 183 4.82 -4.38 -4.08
C GLU A 183 5.38 -3.90 -5.43
N TYR A 184 4.80 -2.86 -6.03
CA TYR A 184 5.27 -2.28 -7.28
C TYR A 184 6.16 -1.05 -7.01
N PRO A 185 7.50 -1.17 -7.12
CA PRO A 185 8.38 -0.04 -6.85
C PRO A 185 8.22 1.06 -7.91
N LEU A 186 8.00 2.30 -7.46
CA LEU A 186 7.94 3.47 -8.34
C LEU A 186 9.34 3.81 -8.85
N ARG A 187 9.66 3.40 -10.08
CA ARG A 187 10.96 3.68 -10.70
C ARG A 187 11.21 5.14 -11.04
N PHE A 188 10.17 5.95 -11.23
CA PHE A 188 10.30 7.32 -11.71
C PHE A 188 10.19 8.39 -10.62
N SER A 189 9.91 8.00 -9.37
CA SER A 189 9.72 8.95 -8.27
C SER A 189 9.95 8.35 -6.88
N PRO A 190 11.08 7.65 -6.63
CA PRO A 190 11.36 7.09 -5.31
C PRO A 190 11.43 8.17 -4.21
N GLU A 191 11.77 9.40 -4.58
CA GLU A 191 11.92 10.56 -3.68
C GLU A 191 10.60 11.32 -3.41
N LEU A 192 9.52 11.09 -4.18
CA LEU A 192 8.27 11.86 -4.07
C LEU A 192 7.30 11.39 -2.96
N GLY A 193 7.80 10.60 -2.02
CA GLY A 193 7.07 10.21 -0.80
C GLY A 193 6.16 9.00 -0.98
N LEU A 194 5.96 8.28 0.13
CA LEU A 194 5.15 7.07 0.33
C LEU A 194 5.50 5.84 -0.53
N ASN A 195 6.17 6.00 -1.68
CA ASN A 195 6.47 4.93 -2.66
C ASN A 195 5.22 4.12 -3.06
N ARG A 196 4.05 4.78 -3.10
CA ARG A 196 2.74 4.16 -3.39
C ARG A 196 2.12 4.78 -4.65
N PRO A 197 1.93 4.01 -5.73
CA PRO A 197 1.37 4.53 -6.97
C PRO A 197 0.01 5.22 -6.79
N GLY A 198 -0.11 6.46 -7.25
CA GLY A 198 -1.37 7.22 -7.23
C GLY A 198 -1.63 7.99 -5.93
N ILE A 199 -0.85 7.74 -4.88
CA ILE A 199 -0.93 8.45 -3.59
C ILE A 199 0.33 9.31 -3.40
N GLY A 200 1.51 8.72 -3.59
CA GLY A 200 2.78 9.43 -3.64
C GLY A 200 3.05 9.99 -5.04
N GLY A 201 3.32 11.30 -5.15
CA GLY A 201 3.58 11.96 -6.43
C GLY A 201 2.31 12.23 -7.26
N PHE A 202 2.19 11.59 -8.43
CA PHE A 202 1.11 11.84 -9.40
C PHE A 202 -0.10 10.91 -9.21
N MET A 203 -1.30 11.43 -9.50
CA MET A 203 -2.54 10.63 -9.45
C MET A 203 -2.76 9.76 -10.70
N ASN A 204 -2.30 10.22 -11.86
CA ASN A 204 -2.65 9.61 -13.14
C ASN A 204 -1.93 8.28 -13.35
N THR A 205 -2.70 7.23 -13.64
CA THR A 205 -2.19 5.86 -13.82
C THR A 205 -0.99 5.81 -14.77
N SER A 206 -1.04 6.51 -15.90
CA SER A 206 0.01 6.46 -16.93
C SER A 206 1.37 7.00 -16.47
N LEU A 207 1.44 7.74 -15.36
CA LEU A 207 2.68 8.28 -14.82
C LEU A 207 3.28 7.43 -13.71
N VAL A 208 2.45 6.63 -13.01
CA VAL A 208 2.85 5.93 -11.79
C VAL A 208 2.75 4.42 -11.89
N PHE A 209 2.04 3.89 -12.89
CA PHE A 209 1.82 2.45 -13.01
C PHE A 209 1.70 2.02 -14.47
N ASN A 210 2.21 0.83 -14.81
CA ASN A 210 2.06 0.29 -16.15
C ASN A 210 0.64 -0.27 -16.34
N PRO A 211 -0.23 0.36 -17.15
CA PRO A 211 -1.63 -0.07 -17.29
C PRO A 211 -1.79 -1.44 -17.96
N ILE A 212 -0.74 -1.97 -18.60
CA ILE A 212 -0.75 -3.34 -19.13
C ILE A 212 -0.76 -4.34 -17.96
N MET A 213 0.00 -4.06 -16.90
CA MET A 213 0.10 -4.91 -15.71
C MET A 213 -1.24 -5.00 -14.97
N ALA A 214 -2.05 -3.94 -14.96
CA ALA A 214 -3.38 -3.93 -14.33
C ALA A 214 -4.33 -4.98 -14.91
N ARG A 215 -4.12 -5.43 -16.16
CA ARG A 215 -4.99 -6.45 -16.78
C ARG A 215 -4.58 -7.88 -16.42
N THR A 216 -3.32 -8.10 -16.08
CA THR A 216 -2.76 -9.44 -15.89
C THR A 216 -2.46 -9.75 -14.44
N ILE A 217 -2.28 -8.72 -13.61
CA ILE A 217 -1.96 -8.84 -12.20
C ILE A 217 -3.17 -8.40 -11.39
N PRO A 218 -3.79 -9.30 -10.62
CA PRO A 218 -4.88 -8.93 -9.74
C PRO A 218 -4.37 -7.98 -8.66
N TYR A 219 -5.12 -6.92 -8.38
CA TYR A 219 -4.76 -5.91 -7.39
C TYR A 219 -4.38 -6.51 -6.03
N ALA A 220 -5.23 -7.39 -5.51
CA ALA A 220 -4.99 -8.13 -4.29
C ALA A 220 -5.30 -9.62 -4.48
N ALA A 221 -4.32 -10.50 -4.25
CA ALA A 221 -4.47 -11.93 -4.49
C ALA A 221 -3.77 -12.77 -3.43
N LEU A 222 -4.22 -14.02 -3.27
CA LEU A 222 -3.50 -14.99 -2.44
C LEU A 222 -2.18 -15.36 -3.11
N GLY A 223 -1.10 -15.28 -2.36
CA GLY A 223 0.24 -15.58 -2.83
C GLY A 223 1.06 -16.27 -1.75
N VAL A 224 2.04 -17.05 -2.20
CA VAL A 224 3.10 -17.62 -1.37
C VAL A 224 4.41 -17.44 -2.12
N GLY A 225 5.49 -17.23 -1.38
CA GLY A 225 6.80 -17.04 -1.97
C GLY A 225 7.92 -17.36 -0.99
N ALA A 226 9.12 -17.41 -1.53
CA ALA A 226 10.35 -17.50 -0.76
C ALA A 226 11.36 -16.55 -1.38
N ALA A 227 12.28 -16.06 -0.56
CA ALA A 227 13.36 -15.22 -1.03
C ALA A 227 14.66 -15.61 -0.36
N TYR A 228 15.72 -15.52 -1.17
CA TYR A 228 17.08 -15.62 -0.70
C TYR A 228 17.64 -14.21 -0.53
N LEU A 229 18.16 -13.92 0.65
CA LEU A 229 18.69 -12.61 1.02
C LEU A 229 20.22 -12.64 0.96
N LYS A 230 20.80 -11.59 0.39
CA LYS A 230 22.21 -11.26 0.48
C LYS A 230 22.31 -9.85 1.05
N ASP A 231 23.00 -9.69 2.18
CA ASP A 231 23.12 -8.41 2.87
C ASP A 231 21.76 -7.78 3.22
N ALA A 232 20.80 -8.62 3.65
CA ALA A 232 19.40 -8.27 3.93
C ALA A 232 18.56 -7.81 2.73
N GLU A 233 19.11 -7.83 1.52
CA GLU A 233 18.39 -7.58 0.27
C GLU A 233 18.12 -8.88 -0.50
N PRO A 234 16.93 -9.06 -1.07
CA PRO A 234 16.63 -10.24 -1.85
C PRO A 234 17.29 -10.21 -3.23
N VAL A 235 17.81 -11.37 -3.65
CA VAL A 235 18.57 -11.56 -4.92
C VAL A 235 17.94 -12.58 -5.86
#